data_AF-A0A017S9J1-F1
#
_entry.id   AF-A0A017S9J1-F1
#
_cell.length_a   1.000
_cell.length_b   1.000
_cell.length_c   1.000
_cell.angle_alpha   90.00
_cell.angle_beta   90.00
_cell.angle_gamma   90.00
#
_symmetry.space_group_name_H-M   'P 1'
#
loop_
_entity.id
_entity.type
_entity.pdbx_description
1 polymer ?
#
loop_
_entity_poly.entity_id
_entity_poly.type
_entity_poly.pdbx_seq_one_letter_code
_entity_poly.pdbx_strand_id
1 'polypeptide(L)'
;MSQPPTILFTAITQLEASKMIRESNKVSKLITHVLGQYPDLEAEFSRPHGADRLFEAAYEYVEPGASCTKCDPEKQVPRPLRMSAEPQVHYGTIASGNQVIKDAYARDQIAGKLNALL
;
A
#
# COMPACT_ATOMS: atom_id res chain seq x y z
N MET A 1 -0.97 16.89 16.90
CA MET A 1 -0.25 15.60 16.92
C MET A 1 1.16 15.86 17.40
N SER A 2 1.67 15.10 18.36
CA SER A 2 3.06 15.22 18.79
C SER A 2 3.96 14.62 17.73
N GLN A 3 4.95 15.37 17.27
CA GLN A 3 5.98 14.86 16.38
C GLN A 3 6.73 13.71 17.09
N PRO A 4 7.00 12.58 16.40
CA PRO A 4 7.81 11.51 16.96
C PRO A 4 9.14 12.05 17.49
N PRO A 5 9.67 11.52 18.60
CA PRO A 5 11.00 11.88 19.08
C PRO A 5 12.05 11.74 17.99
N THR A 6 13.03 12.64 17.95
CA THR A 6 14.07 12.71 16.91
C THR A 6 14.79 11.38 16.69
N ILE A 7 14.98 10.59 17.74
CA ILE A 7 15.60 9.26 17.65
C ILE A 7 14.87 8.32 16.69
N LEU A 8 13.53 8.37 16.63
CA LEU A 8 12.74 7.56 15.71
C LEU A 8 12.92 8.02 14.27
N PHE A 9 12.97 9.34 14.03
CA PHE A 9 13.28 9.86 12.70
C PHE A 9 14.67 9.44 12.24
N THR A 10 15.68 9.57 13.09
CA THR A 10 17.05 9.15 12.77
C THR A 10 17.10 7.64 12.45
N ALA A 11 16.41 6.81 13.21
CA ALA A 11 16.33 5.38 12.95
C ALA A 11 15.67 5.08 11.59
N ILE A 12 14.58 5.75 11.24
CA ILE A 12 13.91 5.60 9.94
C ILE A 12 14.85 6.01 8.80
N THR A 13 15.51 7.16 8.90
CA THR A 13 16.46 7.62 7.88
C THR A 13 17.63 6.63 7.70
N GLN A 14 18.12 6.03 8.79
CA GLN A 14 19.15 4.99 8.72
C GLN A 14 18.61 3.71 8.03
N LEU A 15 17.38 3.30 8.31
CA LEU A 15 16.74 2.15 7.67
C LEU A 15 16.58 2.39 6.17
N GLU A 16 16.08 3.56 5.77
CA GLU A 16 15.97 3.99 4.38
C GLU A 16 17.32 3.92 3.66
N ALA A 17 18.36 4.56 4.21
CA ALA A 17 19.70 4.54 3.64
C ALA A 17 20.28 3.12 3.54
N SER A 18 20.06 2.29 4.57
CA SER A 18 20.54 0.90 4.57
C SER A 18 19.88 0.06 3.47
N LYS A 19 18.60 0.31 3.17
CA LYS A 19 17.88 -0.35 2.07
C LYS A 19 18.41 0.08 0.70
N MET A 20 18.86 1.32 0.56
CA MET A 20 19.44 1.81 -0.71
C MET A 20 20.83 1.22 -0.98
N ILE A 21 21.62 0.99 0.08
CA ILE A 21 23.04 0.61 -0.04
C ILE A 21 23.24 -0.93 0.05
N ARG A 22 22.40 -1.66 0.79
CA ARG A 22 22.51 -3.12 0.98
C ARG A 22 21.45 -3.86 0.17
N GLU A 23 21.61 -5.19 0.01
CA GLU A 23 20.59 -6.06 -0.59
C GLU A 23 19.21 -5.78 0.04
N SER A 24 18.33 -5.17 -0.75
CA SER A 24 17.05 -4.60 -0.33
C SER A 24 15.91 -5.62 -0.26
N ASN A 25 16.20 -6.90 -0.50
CA ASN A 25 15.20 -7.96 -0.74
C ASN A 25 15.00 -8.92 0.44
N LYS A 26 15.35 -8.55 1.68
CA LYS A 26 15.19 -9.44 2.85
C LYS A 26 13.74 -9.91 3.03
N VAL A 27 12.77 -9.00 2.85
CA VAL A 27 11.34 -9.32 2.96
C VAL A 27 10.94 -10.28 1.85
N SER A 28 11.37 -10.02 0.61
CA SER A 28 11.15 -10.89 -0.54
C SER A 28 11.71 -12.29 -0.33
N LYS A 29 12.98 -12.39 0.10
CA LYS A 29 13.65 -13.66 0.39
C LYS A 29 12.87 -14.46 1.43
N LEU A 30 12.37 -13.79 2.48
CA LEU A 30 11.53 -14.43 3.49
C LEU A 30 10.21 -14.94 2.91
N ILE A 31 9.50 -14.11 2.12
CA ILE A 31 8.24 -14.50 1.48
C ILE A 31 8.47 -15.70 0.57
N THR A 32 9.42 -15.63 -0.35
CA THR A 32 9.74 -16.73 -1.27
C THR A 32 10.13 -18.00 -0.52
N HIS A 33 10.89 -17.88 0.58
CA HIS A 33 11.26 -19.01 1.40
C HIS A 33 10.05 -19.69 2.05
N VAL A 34 9.18 -18.91 2.70
CA VAL A 34 7.98 -19.45 3.36
C VAL A 34 7.03 -20.06 2.34
N LEU A 35 6.73 -19.37 1.25
CA LEU A 35 5.82 -19.89 0.23
C LEU A 35 6.38 -21.16 -0.43
N GLY A 36 7.69 -21.22 -0.69
CA GLY A 36 8.32 -22.42 -1.25
C GLY A 36 8.39 -23.62 -0.29
N GLN A 37 8.27 -23.39 1.02
CA GLN A 37 8.24 -24.45 2.03
C GLN A 37 6.84 -25.01 2.27
N TYR A 38 5.81 -24.20 2.06
CA TYR A 38 4.42 -24.53 2.42
C TYR A 38 3.50 -24.32 1.21
N PRO A 39 3.26 -25.37 0.40
CA PRO A 39 2.43 -25.27 -0.81
C PRO A 39 1.01 -24.77 -0.55
N ASP A 40 0.42 -25.13 0.59
CA ASP A 40 -0.91 -24.64 0.99
C ASP A 40 -0.91 -23.11 1.18
N LEU A 41 0.17 -22.55 1.75
CA LEU A 41 0.32 -21.10 1.90
C LEU A 41 0.63 -20.43 0.56
N GLU A 42 1.36 -21.08 -0.34
CA GLU A 42 1.57 -20.59 -1.70
C GLU A 42 0.24 -20.46 -2.45
N ALA A 43 -0.61 -21.48 -2.37
CA ALA A 43 -1.92 -21.48 -3.03
C ALA A 43 -2.84 -20.36 -2.53
N GLU A 44 -2.82 -20.04 -1.23
CA GLU A 44 -3.72 -19.06 -0.61
C GLU A 44 -3.17 -17.63 -0.57
N PHE A 45 -1.87 -17.47 -0.30
CA PHE A 45 -1.23 -16.18 0.00
C PHE A 45 -0.22 -15.71 -1.05
N SER A 46 -0.12 -16.41 -2.19
CA SER A 46 0.66 -15.91 -3.32
C SER A 46 0.14 -14.56 -3.82
N ARG A 47 1.05 -13.81 -4.47
CA ARG A 47 0.71 -12.52 -5.05
C ARG A 47 -0.41 -12.68 -6.09
N PRO A 48 -1.50 -11.90 -6.01
CA PRO A 48 -2.56 -11.95 -7.01
C PRO A 48 -2.06 -11.60 -8.42
N HIS A 49 -2.57 -12.30 -9.44
CA HIS A 49 -2.24 -12.07 -10.85
C HIS A 49 -3.07 -10.95 -11.52
N GLY A 50 -4.02 -10.36 -10.80
CA GLY A 50 -4.91 -9.32 -11.31
C GLY A 50 -4.25 -7.93 -11.42
N ALA A 51 -4.76 -7.12 -12.34
CA ALA A 51 -4.41 -5.71 -12.40
C ALA A 51 -4.99 -4.96 -11.19
N ASP A 52 -4.13 -4.24 -10.49
CA ASP A 52 -4.55 -3.31 -9.43
C ASP A 52 -5.12 -2.05 -10.09
N ARG A 53 -6.40 -1.76 -9.87
CA ARG A 53 -7.14 -0.64 -10.49
C ARG A 53 -7.47 0.40 -9.42
N LEU A 54 -6.94 1.61 -9.56
CA LEU A 54 -7.24 2.75 -8.70
C LEU A 54 -8.20 3.68 -9.44
N PHE A 55 -9.29 4.08 -8.79
CA PHE A 55 -10.27 5.03 -9.33
C PHE A 55 -10.14 6.39 -8.66
N GLU A 56 -10.60 7.44 -9.35
CA GLU A 56 -10.69 8.79 -8.80
C GLU A 56 -11.52 8.78 -7.50
N ALA A 57 -11.10 9.56 -6.49
CA ALA A 57 -11.80 9.60 -5.21
C ALA A 57 -13.24 10.14 -5.31
N ALA A 58 -13.52 10.96 -6.32
CA ALA A 58 -14.85 11.50 -6.59
C ALA A 58 -15.74 10.56 -7.43
N TYR A 59 -15.22 9.40 -7.87
CA TYR A 59 -16.00 8.43 -8.63
C TYR A 59 -16.97 7.68 -7.72
N GLU A 60 -18.25 8.02 -7.83
CA GLU A 60 -19.32 7.31 -7.13
C GLU A 60 -19.61 5.97 -7.80
N TYR A 61 -19.62 4.93 -6.98
CA TYR A 61 -19.80 3.57 -7.46
C TYR A 61 -21.28 3.26 -7.71
N VAL A 62 -21.61 2.78 -8.91
CA VAL A 62 -23.00 2.56 -9.35
C VAL A 62 -23.76 1.53 -8.49
N GLU A 63 -23.05 0.51 -7.97
CA GLU A 63 -23.62 -0.54 -7.12
C GLU A 63 -22.70 -0.81 -5.90
N PRO A 64 -22.94 -0.18 -4.73
CA PRO A 64 -22.12 -0.37 -3.54
C PRO A 64 -22.04 -1.86 -3.15
N GLY A 65 -20.83 -2.42 -3.08
CA GLY A 65 -20.59 -3.81 -2.66
C GLY A 65 -20.52 -4.85 -3.80
N ALA A 66 -20.72 -4.44 -5.06
CA ALA A 66 -20.51 -5.31 -6.22
C ALA A 66 -19.06 -5.29 -6.72
N SER A 67 -18.65 -6.36 -7.41
CA SER A 67 -17.35 -6.43 -8.09
C SER A 67 -17.22 -5.30 -9.13
N CYS A 68 -16.00 -4.80 -9.34
CA CYS A 68 -15.72 -3.66 -10.24
C CYS A 68 -15.70 -4.03 -11.72
N THR A 69 -16.53 -5.00 -12.09
CA THR A 69 -16.70 -5.50 -13.46
C THR A 69 -17.44 -4.50 -14.34
N LYS A 70 -18.38 -3.73 -13.77
CA LYS A 70 -19.15 -2.68 -14.46
C LYS A 70 -18.60 -1.26 -14.26
N CYS A 71 -17.45 -1.11 -13.61
CA CYS A 71 -16.88 0.22 -13.35
C CYS A 71 -16.40 0.90 -14.62
N ASP A 72 -16.64 2.20 -14.73
CA ASP A 72 -16.16 3.03 -15.83
C ASP A 72 -14.62 3.04 -15.89
N PRO A 73 -14.01 2.43 -16.92
CA PRO A 73 -12.56 2.39 -17.04
C PRO A 73 -11.91 3.77 -17.17
N GLU A 74 -12.64 4.78 -17.66
CA GLU A 74 -12.14 6.14 -17.84
C GLU A 74 -11.91 6.88 -16.52
N LYS A 75 -12.54 6.42 -15.44
CA LYS A 75 -12.39 6.96 -14.08
C LYS A 75 -11.21 6.37 -13.32
N GLN A 76 -10.39 5.54 -13.99
CA GLN A 76 -9.18 5.01 -13.40
C GLN A 76 -8.05 6.04 -13.44
N VAL A 77 -7.37 6.19 -12.31
CA VAL A 77 -6.18 7.04 -12.21
C VAL A 77 -5.02 6.34 -12.92
N PRO A 78 -4.41 6.96 -13.96
CA PRO A 78 -3.22 6.41 -14.60
C PRO A 78 -2.09 6.27 -13.59
N ARG A 79 -1.50 5.08 -13.50
CA ARG A 79 -0.34 4.82 -12.65
C ARG A 79 0.82 4.27 -13.47
N PRO A 80 2.07 4.66 -13.15
CA PRO A 80 3.24 4.07 -13.78
C PRO A 80 3.27 2.55 -13.61
N LEU A 81 3.75 1.85 -14.64
CA LEU A 81 4.00 0.43 -14.53
C LEU A 81 5.00 0.16 -13.41
N ARG A 82 4.72 -0.83 -12.57
CA ARG A 82 5.67 -1.29 -11.56
C ARG A 82 6.87 -1.90 -12.26
N MET A 83 8.06 -1.40 -11.96
CA MET A 83 9.32 -1.96 -12.47
C MET A 83 9.67 -3.32 -11.88
N SER A 84 9.06 -3.68 -10.75
CA SER A 84 9.33 -4.93 -10.04
C SER A 84 8.06 -5.46 -9.36
N ALA A 85 7.96 -6.79 -9.26
CA ALA A 85 6.94 -7.47 -8.47
C ALA A 85 7.30 -7.55 -6.99
N GLU A 86 8.50 -7.11 -6.61
CA GLU A 86 8.99 -7.14 -5.24
C GLU A 86 8.23 -6.19 -4.33
N PRO A 87 7.97 -6.59 -3.06
CA PRO A 87 7.37 -5.71 -2.07
C PRO A 87 8.16 -4.42 -1.89
N GLN A 88 7.44 -3.31 -1.75
CA GLN A 88 8.02 -2.01 -1.43
C GLN A 88 7.65 -1.61 -0.01
N VAL A 89 8.62 -1.02 0.69
CA VAL A 89 8.46 -0.50 2.05
C VAL A 89 8.37 1.01 1.92
N HIS A 90 7.28 1.57 2.41
CA HIS A 90 7.01 3.01 2.46
C HIS A 90 7.16 3.48 3.90
N TYR A 91 7.80 4.64 4.09
CA TYR A 91 8.01 5.25 5.40
C TYR A 91 7.23 6.55 5.46
N GLY A 92 6.44 6.73 6.52
CA GLY A 92 5.60 7.91 6.67
C GLY A 92 4.55 7.73 7.75
N THR A 93 3.73 8.76 7.93
CA THR A 93 2.69 8.77 8.96
C THR A 93 1.57 7.80 8.60
N ILE A 94 1.19 6.96 9.56
CA ILE A 94 -0.01 6.12 9.47
C ILE A 94 -1.09 6.78 10.31
N ALA A 95 -2.22 7.13 9.70
CA ALA A 95 -3.37 7.65 10.43
C ALA A 95 -4.05 6.51 11.19
N SER A 96 -4.10 6.60 12.52
CA SER A 96 -4.79 5.63 13.38
C SER A 96 -6.10 6.21 13.92
N GLY A 97 -7.16 5.41 13.93
CA GLY A 97 -8.47 5.80 14.43
C GLY A 97 -9.35 4.59 14.71
N ASN A 98 -10.50 4.80 15.36
CA ASN A 98 -11.46 3.76 15.75
C ASN A 98 -12.71 3.74 14.84
N GLN A 99 -12.66 4.37 13.68
CA GLN A 99 -13.76 4.45 12.72
C GLN A 99 -13.30 4.00 11.34
N VAL A 100 -14.21 3.36 10.60
CA VAL A 100 -13.98 2.94 9.21
C VAL A 100 -14.31 4.10 8.27
N ILE A 101 -13.34 4.55 7.48
CA ILE A 101 -13.55 5.54 6.43
C ILE A 101 -13.92 4.80 5.14
N LYS A 102 -15.17 4.90 4.71
CA LYS A 102 -15.69 4.29 3.47
C LYS A 102 -15.81 5.28 2.30
N ASP A 103 -15.61 6.56 2.58
CA ASP A 103 -15.67 7.64 1.60
C ASP A 103 -14.24 8.01 1.17
N ALA A 104 -13.95 7.87 -0.13
CA ALA A 104 -12.61 8.07 -0.66
C ALA A 104 -12.18 9.55 -0.58
N TYR A 105 -13.12 10.48 -0.74
CA TYR A 105 -12.83 11.91 -0.63
C TYR A 105 -12.45 12.32 0.79
N ALA A 106 -13.21 11.87 1.79
CA ALA A 106 -12.90 12.06 3.20
C ALA A 106 -11.57 11.42 3.59
N ARG A 107 -11.27 10.20 3.09
CA ARG A 107 -9.97 9.53 3.27
C ARG A 107 -8.83 10.43 2.81
N ASP A 108 -8.92 10.96 1.59
CA ASP A 108 -7.84 11.77 1.01
C ASP A 108 -7.70 13.12 1.73
N GLN A 109 -8.82 13.74 2.13
CA GLN A 109 -8.78 14.94 2.97
C GLN A 109 -8.11 14.70 4.32
N ILE A 110 -8.44 13.59 4.99
CA ILE A 110 -7.86 13.23 6.29
C ILE A 110 -6.36 12.97 6.12
N ALA A 111 -5.97 12.20 5.10
CA ALA A 111 -4.57 11.94 4.81
C ALA A 111 -3.78 13.23 4.56
N GLY A 112 -4.32 14.15 3.77
CA GLY A 112 -3.71 15.47 3.54
C GLY A 112 -3.58 16.29 4.82
N LYS A 113 -4.63 16.36 5.66
CA LYS A 113 -4.61 17.09 6.95
C LYS A 113 -3.58 16.52 7.94
N LEU A 114 -3.37 15.21 7.92
CA LEU A 114 -2.46 14.51 8.83
C LEU A 114 -1.08 14.25 8.24
N ASN A 115 -0.86 14.61 6.97
CA ASN A 115 0.31 14.21 6.20
C ASN A 115 0.57 12.69 6.30
N ALA A 116 -0.49 11.90 6.14
CA ALA A 116 -0.47 10.45 6.20
C ALA A 116 -0.26 9.83 4.81
N LEU A 117 0.32 8.64 4.79
CA LEU A 117 0.48 7.85 3.57
C LEU A 117 -0.89 7.37 3.05
N LEU A 118 -1.02 7.36 1.72
CA LEU A 118 -2.14 6.80 0.95
C LEU A 118 -1.64 5.67 0.03
#